data_AF-M8CDF9-F1
#
_entry.id   AF-M8CDF9-F1
#
_cell.length_a   1.000
_cell.length_b   1.000
_cell.length_c   1.000
_cell.angle_alpha   90.00
_cell.angle_beta   90.00
_cell.angle_gamma   90.00
#
_symmetry.space_group_name_H-M   'P 1'
#
loop_
_entity.id
_entity.type
_entity.pdbx_description
1 polymer ?
#
loop_
_entity_poly.entity_id
_entity_poly.type
_entity_poly.pdbx_seq_one_letter_code
_entity_poly.pdbx_strand_id
1 'polypeptide(L)'
;MAMNRRTGAILVWDLVTGDQRHLPLPTRAQEWSCNGAVLCAAGHADHGDCRSCPFLVAYVFSRERNSVTSACTYSSETGVWSELTSIVLPFASVDVKPMALV
;
A
#
# COMPACT_ATOMS: atom_id res chain seq x y z
N MET A 1 -8.09 0.48 -2.65
CA MET A 1 -6.86 0.01 -3.34
C MET A 1 -7.11 -1.40 -3.87
N ALA A 2 -6.69 -1.70 -5.11
CA ALA A 2 -6.81 -3.02 -5.72
C ALA A 2 -5.43 -3.49 -6.22
N MET A 3 -5.16 -4.80 -6.20
CA MET A 3 -3.88 -5.34 -6.65
C MET A 3 -4.08 -6.26 -7.86
N ASN A 4 -3.33 -5.99 -8.94
CA ASN A 4 -3.34 -6.84 -10.12
C ASN A 4 -2.08 -7.72 -10.15
N ARG A 5 -2.26 -8.99 -9.80
CA ARG A 5 -1.19 -10.00 -9.78
C ARG A 5 -0.64 -10.34 -11.18
N ARG A 6 -1.38 -10.05 -12.25
CA ARG A 6 -0.93 -10.30 -13.64
C ARG A 6 -0.02 -9.20 -14.18
N THR A 7 -0.30 -7.94 -13.83
CA THR A 7 0.49 -6.79 -14.29
C THR A 7 1.58 -6.38 -13.31
N GLY A 8 1.56 -6.92 -12.09
CA GLY A 8 2.54 -6.59 -11.06
C GLY A 8 2.42 -5.14 -10.57
N ALA A 9 1.20 -4.63 -10.43
CA ALA A 9 0.93 -3.24 -10.06
C ALA A 9 -0.15 -3.12 -8.97
N ILE A 10 -0.01 -2.09 -8.15
CA ILE A 10 -1.01 -1.67 -7.16
C ILE A 10 -1.81 -0.51 -7.75
N LEU A 11 -3.13 -0.64 -7.78
CA LEU A 11 -4.06 0.38 -8.20
C LEU A 11 -4.62 1.12 -6.98
N VAL A 12 -4.28 2.39 -6.85
CA VAL A 12 -4.96 3.32 -5.97
C VAL A 12 -6.07 3.99 -6.77
N TRP A 13 -7.30 3.84 -6.32
CA TRP A 13 -8.48 4.40 -6.98
C TRP A 13 -9.18 5.34 -6.01
N ASP A 14 -9.27 6.62 -6.38
CA ASP A 14 -10.17 7.59 -5.74
C ASP A 14 -11.58 7.33 -6.26
N LEU A 15 -12.47 6.87 -5.37
CA LEU A 15 -13.84 6.53 -5.73
C LEU A 15 -14.74 7.77 -5.88
N VAL A 16 -14.31 8.92 -5.36
CA VAL A 16 -15.06 10.17 -5.41
C VAL A 16 -14.78 10.91 -6.71
N THR A 17 -13.51 11.03 -7.09
CA THR A 17 -13.12 11.70 -8.35
C THR A 17 -13.07 10.73 -9.54
N GLY A 18 -12.93 9.43 -9.27
CA GLY A 18 -12.70 8.40 -10.28
C GLY A 18 -11.22 8.24 -10.67
N ASP A 19 -10.31 9.03 -10.07
CA ASP A 19 -8.90 9.04 -10.44
C ASP A 19 -8.19 7.72 -10.11
N GLN A 20 -7.38 7.25 -11.04
CA GLN A 20 -6.66 5.98 -10.94
C GLN A 20 -5.15 6.22 -11.01
N ARG A 21 -4.42 5.71 -10.01
CA ARG A 21 -2.96 5.74 -9.97
C ARG A 21 -2.40 4.33 -9.87
N HIS A 22 -1.55 4.00 -10.82
CA HIS A 22 -0.88 2.71 -10.91
C HIS A 22 0.52 2.83 -10.30
N LEU A 23 0.74 2.10 -9.23
CA LEU A 23 2.02 2.07 -8.52
C LEU A 23 2.77 0.79 -8.90
N PRO A 24 4.10 0.85 -9.04
CA PRO A 24 4.90 -0.36 -9.19
C PRO A 24 4.76 -1.21 -7.92
N LEU A 25 4.78 -2.54 -8.05
CA LEU A 25 4.88 -3.37 -6.85
C LEU A 25 6.24 -3.16 -6.16
N PRO A 26 6.27 -3.04 -4.82
CA PRO A 26 7.52 -2.91 -4.07
C PRO A 26 8.40 -4.16 -4.18
N THR A 27 7.83 -5.33 -4.47
CA THR A 27 8.57 -6.58 -4.61
C THR A 27 7.87 -7.52 -5.60
N ARG A 28 8.65 -8.25 -6.41
CA ARG A 28 8.13 -9.29 -7.33
C ARG A 28 7.79 -10.62 -6.63
N ALA A 29 7.55 -10.59 -5.32
CA ALA A 29 7.44 -11.82 -4.54
C ALA A 29 6.05 -12.46 -4.64
N GLN A 30 6.03 -13.78 -4.54
CA GLN A 30 4.82 -14.58 -4.38
C GLN A 30 4.31 -14.38 -2.95
N GLU A 31 3.55 -13.31 -2.75
CA GLU A 31 2.93 -12.97 -1.47
C GLU A 31 1.66 -13.81 -1.31
N TRP A 32 1.50 -14.41 -0.12
CA TRP A 32 0.31 -15.22 0.18
C TRP A 32 -0.87 -14.32 0.54
N SER A 33 -0.58 -13.30 1.34
CA SER A 33 -1.56 -12.33 1.83
C SER A 33 -0.92 -10.94 1.85
N CYS A 34 -1.73 -9.94 1.53
CA CYS A 34 -1.30 -8.54 1.48
C CYS A 34 -2.48 -7.62 1.83
N ASN A 35 -2.16 -6.44 2.33
CA ASN A 35 -3.10 -5.37 2.55
C ASN A 35 -2.39 -4.01 2.43
N GLY A 36 -3.14 -2.92 2.28
CA GLY A 36 -2.52 -1.60 2.27
C GLY A 36 -3.48 -0.44 2.31
N ALA A 37 -3.00 0.65 2.88
CA ALA A 37 -3.75 1.85 3.20
C ALA A 37 -3.16 3.06 2.47
N VAL A 38 -4.03 3.98 2.05
CA VAL A 38 -3.62 5.29 1.54
C VAL A 38 -3.68 6.28 2.68
N LEU A 39 -2.61 7.04 2.87
CA LEU A 39 -2.44 8.02 3.93
C LEU A 39 -2.19 9.39 3.31
N CYS A 40 -2.67 10.46 3.93
CA CYS A 40 -2.29 11.83 3.55
C CYS A 40 -0.86 12.11 4.04
N ALA A 41 0.00 12.74 3.22
CA ALA A 41 1.32 13.15 3.68
C ALA A 41 1.22 14.28 4.72
N ALA A 42 2.09 14.25 5.74
CA ALA A 42 2.13 15.25 6.79
C ALA A 42 2.43 16.66 6.24
N GLY A 43 1.95 17.70 6.91
CA GLY A 43 2.21 19.12 6.56
C GLY A 43 1.14 19.79 5.71
N HIS A 44 0.10 19.06 5.27
CA HIS A 44 -1.03 19.61 4.50
C HIS A 44 -2.25 19.85 5.39
N ALA A 45 -2.00 20.39 6.59
CA ALA A 45 -3.00 20.61 7.64
C ALA A 45 -3.96 21.79 7.36
N ASP A 46 -3.94 22.36 6.16
CA ASP A 46 -4.79 23.49 5.81
C ASP A 46 -5.80 23.12 4.71
N HIS A 47 -7.07 23.21 5.10
CA HIS A 47 -8.22 23.48 4.25
C HIS A 47 -8.75 22.34 3.36
N GLY A 48 -9.45 21.38 3.97
CA GLY A 48 -10.69 20.82 3.41
C GLY A 48 -10.59 19.83 2.23
N ASP A 49 -9.47 19.75 1.50
CA ASP A 49 -9.30 18.81 0.40
C ASP A 49 -7.86 18.27 0.27
N CYS A 50 -7.56 17.22 1.05
CA CYS A 50 -6.29 16.50 0.97
C CYS A 50 -6.06 15.77 -0.38
N ARG A 51 -6.99 15.88 -1.33
CA ARG A 51 -6.99 15.12 -2.60
C ARG A 51 -5.85 15.49 -3.54
N SER A 52 -5.42 16.75 -3.56
CA SER A 52 -4.27 17.20 -4.36
C SER A 52 -2.94 17.12 -3.61
N CYS A 53 -2.96 16.72 -2.35
CA CYS A 53 -1.75 16.62 -1.55
C CYS A 53 -0.96 15.35 -1.93
N PRO A 54 0.37 15.34 -1.74
CA PRO A 54 1.10 14.10 -1.74
C PRO A 54 0.47 13.11 -0.77
N PHE A 55 0.44 11.84 -1.18
CA PHE A 55 -0.10 10.74 -0.40
C PHE A 55 0.97 9.67 -0.23
N LEU A 56 0.83 8.90 0.84
CA LEU A 56 1.63 7.72 1.10
C LEU A 56 0.76 6.48 0.92
N VAL A 57 1.35 5.37 0.49
CA VAL A 57 0.69 4.06 0.51
C VAL A 57 1.48 3.14 1.42
N ALA A 58 0.89 2.76 2.55
CA ALA A 58 1.43 1.70 3.39
C ALA A 58 1.00 0.37 2.81
N TYR A 59 1.98 -0.49 2.50
CA TYR A 59 1.75 -1.82 1.94
C TYR A 59 2.37 -2.87 2.88
N VAL A 60 1.57 -3.85 3.29
CA VAL A 60 1.96 -4.90 4.23
C VAL A 60 1.65 -6.26 3.63
N PHE A 61 2.56 -7.21 3.73
CA PHE A 61 2.42 -8.52 3.13
C PHE A 61 3.12 -9.62 3.93
N SER A 62 2.59 -10.85 3.83
CA SER A 62 3.18 -12.05 4.43
C SER A 62 3.60 -13.07 3.38
N ARG A 63 4.76 -13.68 3.60
CA ARG A 63 5.27 -14.80 2.78
C ARG A 63 4.92 -16.15 3.41
N GLU A 64 4.37 -17.06 2.61
CA GLU A 64 3.81 -18.36 3.01
C GLU A 64 4.74 -19.21 3.89
N ARG A 65 6.05 -19.19 3.62
CA ARG A 65 7.00 -20.16 4.21
C ARG A 65 7.71 -19.70 5.48
N ASN A 66 7.71 -18.41 5.79
CA ASN A 66 8.71 -17.87 6.74
C ASN A 66 8.10 -17.24 7.98
N SER A 67 6.77 -17.17 8.10
CA SER A 67 6.09 -16.40 9.15
C SER A 67 6.60 -14.95 9.25
N VAL A 68 7.12 -14.42 8.14
CA VAL A 68 7.63 -13.05 8.06
C VAL A 68 6.54 -12.19 7.48
N THR A 69 6.22 -11.12 8.20
CA THR A 69 5.41 -10.02 7.71
C THR A 69 6.33 -8.85 7.41
N SER A 70 6.23 -8.35 6.19
CA SER A 70 7.02 -7.23 5.68
C SER A 70 6.10 -6.06 5.37
N ALA A 71 6.62 -4.85 5.54
CA ALA A 71 5.92 -3.62 5.20
C ALA A 71 6.86 -2.64 4.51
N CYS A 72 6.32 -1.84 3.61
CA CYS A 72 6.98 -0.71 2.97
C CYS A 72 5.97 0.39 2.68
N THR A 73 6.48 1.59 2.44
CA THR A 73 5.66 2.77 2.16
C THR A 73 6.04 3.37 0.82
N TYR A 74 5.07 3.63 -0.04
CA TYR A 74 5.26 4.40 -1.26
C TYR A 74 5.01 5.87 -0.97
N SER A 75 5.86 6.75 -1.49
CA SER A 75 5.58 8.19 -1.52
C SER A 75 5.23 8.64 -2.92
N SER A 76 4.08 9.31 -3.08
CA SER A 76 3.71 9.89 -4.37
C SER A 76 4.54 11.09 -4.77
N GLU A 77 5.21 11.73 -3.80
CA GLU A 77 6.07 12.88 -4.04
C GLU A 77 7.37 12.46 -4.74
N THR A 78 7.99 11.40 -4.22
CA THR A 78 9.26 10.89 -4.78
C THR A 78 9.06 9.80 -5.82
N GLY A 79 7.89 9.15 -5.81
CA GLY A 79 7.59 8.02 -6.69
C GLY A 79 8.29 6.73 -6.29
N VAL A 80 8.81 6.62 -5.06
CA VAL A 80 9.68 5.52 -4.61
C VAL A 80 9.09 4.82 -3.39
N TRP A 81 9.33 3.51 -3.31
CA TRP A 81 9.06 2.70 -2.12
C TRP A 81 10.21 2.82 -1.11
N SER A 82 9.86 2.93 0.17
CA SER A 82 10.81 2.84 1.26
C SER A 82 11.44 1.44 1.34
N GLU A 83 12.57 1.36 2.05
CA GLU A 83 13.14 0.09 2.45
C GLU A 83 12.12 -0.80 3.17
N LEU A 84 12.26 -2.11 2.95
CA LEU A 84 11.39 -3.11 3.55
C LEU A 84 11.71 -3.24 5.04
N THR A 85 10.70 -3.04 5.87
CA THR A 85 10.76 -3.39 7.29
C THR A 85 10.11 -4.75 7.48
N SER A 86 10.77 -5.68 8.16
CA SER A 86 10.28 -7.06 8.31
C SER A 86 10.29 -7.49 9.77
N ILE A 87 9.25 -8.24 10.17
CA ILE A 87 9.11 -8.82 11.50
C ILE A 87 8.72 -10.30 11.38
N VAL A 88 9.22 -11.12 12.30
CA VAL A 88 8.85 -12.54 12.40
C VAL A 88 7.65 -12.65 13.33
N LEU A 89 6.52 -13.11 12.80
CA LEU A 89 5.27 -13.34 13.52
C LEU A 89 4.82 -14.79 13.33
N PRO A 90 5.25 -15.73 14.20
CA PRO A 90 5.12 -17.17 13.96
C PRO A 90 3.68 -17.72 13.82
N PHE A 91 2.64 -16.92 14.01
CA PHE A 91 1.24 -17.36 13.89
C PHE A 91 0.30 -16.26 13.37
N ALA A 92 0.83 -15.22 12.72
CA ALA A 92 0.02 -14.12 12.19
C ALA A 92 0.21 -14.00 10.67
N SER A 93 -0.90 -13.87 9.95
CA SER A 93 -0.95 -13.52 8.54
C SER A 93 -1.66 -12.20 8.36
N VAL A 94 -1.30 -11.46 7.32
CA VAL A 94 -2.06 -10.26 6.93
C VAL A 94 -3.48 -10.67 6.54
N ASP A 95 -4.48 -10.07 7.19
CA ASP A 95 -5.87 -10.26 6.81
C ASP A 95 -6.15 -9.54 5.47
N VAL A 96 -6.78 -10.26 4.54
CA VAL A 96 -7.13 -9.77 3.22
C VAL A 96 -8.53 -9.15 3.28
N LYS A 97 -8.67 -8.11 4.08
CA LYS A 97 -9.92 -7.34 4.15
C LYS A 97 -9.90 -6.25 3.09
N PRO A 98 -10.95 -6.09 2.26
CA PRO A 98 -11.03 -4.97 1.34
C PRO A 98 -11.01 -3.68 2.15
N MET A 99 -9.94 -2.90 1.99
CA MET A 99 -9.84 -1.61 2.64
C MET A 99 -10.71 -0.62 1.88
N ALA A 100 -11.87 -0.31 2.45
CA ALA A 100 -12.67 0.81 2.01
C ALA A 100 -11.89 2.09 2.28
N LEU A 101 -11.64 2.86 1.22
CA LEU A 101 -11.26 4.27 1.35
C LEU A 101 -12.53 4.98 1.84
N VAL A 102 -12.45 5.62 3.01
CA VAL A 102 -13.50 6.53 3.50
C VAL A 102 -13.37 7.86 2.76
#